data_AF-A0A1Y2AB17-F1
#
_entry.id   AF-A0A1Y2AB17-F1
#
_cell.length_a   1.000
_cell.length_b   1.000
_cell.length_c   1.000
_cell.angle_alpha   90.00
_cell.angle_beta   90.00
_cell.angle_gamma   90.00
#
_symmetry.space_group_name_H-M   'P 1'
#
loop_
_entity.id
_entity.type
_entity.pdbx_description
1 polymer ?
#
loop_
_entity_poly.entity_id
_entity_poly.type
_entity_poly.pdbx_seq_one_letter_code
_entity_poly.pdbx_strand_id
1 'polypeptide(L)'
;MDENMVGSLISTVELISATLDAVPNSWRDQLQAIRNITASVELVDIIPDEGRKRWQVPLIGVFQRVAFADADHGVVSDIANWCLRQSLTLLHIYPADADLLSRKSTLPLFIGRNWLLRAQKSLANIHQDERSPSSSGASSSLPLSPVDENRLAARAAIEAEDRLHAADYVEARGILLPATEYLKRAVDAARAHGTLSGALLAEAAEAFMSLGNVSSARANQPYFHLALVYLREASELPDYTLPAHLHQYLEEFGPLDALQL
;
A
#
# COMPACT_ATOMS: atom_id res chain seq x y z
N MET A 1 21.09 16.02 19.43
CA MET A 1 19.84 15.99 20.24
C MET A 1 20.19 15.44 21.61
N ASP A 2 19.69 16.03 22.70
CA ASP A 2 19.98 15.57 24.07
C ASP A 2 19.31 14.20 24.34
N GLU A 3 19.94 13.33 25.13
CA GLU A 3 19.44 11.98 25.45
C GLU A 3 18.08 12.04 26.16
N ASN A 4 17.88 13.06 27.01
CA ASN A 4 16.60 13.28 27.71
C ASN A 4 15.47 13.61 26.72
N MET A 5 15.78 14.35 25.65
CA MET A 5 14.82 14.70 24.61
C MET A 5 14.43 13.46 23.79
N VAL A 6 15.39 12.60 23.47
CA VAL A 6 15.13 11.31 22.80
C VAL A 6 14.27 10.39 23.66
N GLY A 7 14.55 10.30 24.97
CA GLY A 7 13.75 9.51 25.90
C GLY A 7 12.29 9.96 25.96
N SER A 8 12.06 11.27 26.09
CA SER A 8 10.71 11.84 26.10
C SER A 8 9.96 11.61 24.79
N LEU A 9 10.65 11.70 23.64
CA LEU A 9 10.11 11.38 22.33
C LEU A 9 9.63 9.92 22.25
N ILE A 10 10.49 8.98 22.62
CA ILE A 10 10.19 7.55 22.59
C ILE A 10 8.95 7.24 23.45
N SER A 11 8.92 7.72 24.71
CA SER A 11 7.78 7.49 25.59
C SER A 11 6.47 8.09 25.05
N THR A 12 6.54 9.25 24.40
CA THR A 12 5.37 9.87 23.77
C THR A 12 4.86 9.01 22.60
N VAL A 13 5.76 8.50 21.77
CA VAL A 13 5.42 7.62 20.63
C VAL A 13 4.84 6.29 21.09
N GLU A 14 5.41 5.69 22.13
CA GLU A 14 4.89 4.47 22.73
C GLU A 14 3.48 4.67 23.29
N LEU A 15 3.23 5.80 23.97
CA LEU A 15 1.91 6.16 24.45
C LEU A 15 0.90 6.34 23.31
N ILE A 16 1.29 7.04 22.23
CA ILE A 16 0.45 7.18 21.03
C ILE A 16 0.13 5.79 20.46
N SER A 17 1.13 4.92 20.29
CA SER A 17 0.92 3.58 19.76
C SER A 17 -0.04 2.76 20.62
N ALA A 18 0.16 2.74 21.94
CA ALA A 18 -0.70 2.01 22.86
C ALA A 18 -2.14 2.55 22.85
N THR A 19 -2.30 3.87 22.72
CA THR A 19 -3.62 4.51 22.63
C THR A 19 -4.33 4.12 21.33
N LEU A 20 -3.61 4.08 20.20
CA LEU A 20 -4.15 3.63 18.92
C LEU A 20 -4.53 2.15 18.92
N ASP A 21 -3.78 1.31 19.64
CA ASP A 21 -4.09 -0.11 19.78
C ASP A 21 -5.37 -0.34 20.61
N ALA A 22 -5.60 0.49 21.64
CA ALA A 22 -6.80 0.41 22.47
C ALA A 22 -8.02 1.09 21.82
N VAL A 23 -7.83 2.24 21.18
CA VAL A 23 -8.89 3.07 20.59
C VAL A 23 -8.42 3.60 19.23
N PRO A 24 -8.52 2.80 18.15
CA PRO A 24 -8.04 3.18 16.82
C PRO A 24 -8.63 4.49 16.28
N ASN A 25 -9.89 4.78 16.63
CA ASN A 25 -10.61 5.98 16.17
C ASN A 25 -10.12 7.29 16.83
N SER A 26 -9.26 7.22 17.86
CA SER A 26 -8.70 8.39 18.55
C SER A 26 -7.52 9.02 17.81
N TRP A 27 -7.19 8.57 16.59
CA TRP A 27 -6.03 9.06 15.83
C TRP A 27 -6.02 10.57 15.61
N ARG A 28 -7.21 11.20 15.53
CA ARG A 28 -7.35 12.66 15.37
C ARG A 28 -6.80 13.43 16.58
N ASP A 29 -6.95 12.87 17.77
CA ASP A 29 -6.47 13.46 19.02
C ASP A 29 -4.94 13.48 19.10
N GLN A 30 -4.28 12.58 18.35
CA GLN A 30 -2.83 12.44 18.31
C GLN A 30 -2.16 13.45 17.36
N LEU A 31 -2.93 14.10 16.47
CA LEU A 31 -2.38 14.94 15.40
C LEU A 31 -1.54 16.09 15.92
N GLN A 32 -1.98 16.76 16.98
CA GLN A 32 -1.26 17.92 17.51
C GLN A 32 0.09 17.50 18.11
N ALA A 33 0.12 16.40 18.87
CA ALA A 33 1.34 15.87 19.44
C ALA A 33 2.35 15.50 18.35
N ILE A 34 1.88 14.81 17.31
CA ILE A 34 2.71 14.41 16.17
C ILE A 34 3.26 15.64 15.43
N ARG A 35 2.44 16.65 15.15
CA ARG A 35 2.89 17.88 14.48
C ARG A 35 3.95 18.64 15.27
N ASN A 36 3.82 18.68 16.59
CA ASN A 36 4.85 19.30 17.45
C ASN A 36 6.19 18.54 17.34
N ILE A 37 6.13 17.21 17.25
CA ILE A 37 7.31 16.37 17.06
C ILE A 37 7.89 16.57 15.65
N THR A 38 7.09 16.50 14.59
CA THR A 38 7.60 16.63 13.21
C THR A 38 8.18 18.02 12.92
N ALA A 39 7.72 19.06 13.61
CA ALA A 39 8.27 20.41 13.52
C ALA A 39 9.65 20.55 14.20
N SER A 40 9.94 19.72 15.21
CA SER A 40 11.19 19.79 15.98
C SER A 40 12.20 18.71 15.59
N VAL A 41 11.74 17.64 14.92
CA VAL A 41 12.55 16.50 14.51
C VAL A 41 12.58 16.45 12.99
N GLU A 42 13.70 16.88 12.41
CA GLU A 42 14.08 16.55 11.04
C GLU A 42 15.32 15.65 11.06
N LEU A 43 15.24 14.51 10.38
CA LEU A 43 16.38 13.60 10.26
C LEU A 43 17.23 14.07 9.07
N VAL A 44 18.06 15.09 9.31
CA VAL A 44 18.95 15.69 8.31
C VAL A 44 20.35 15.10 8.38
N ASP A 45 20.67 14.38 9.45
CA ASP A 45 22.00 13.83 9.66
C ASP A 45 22.33 12.75 8.64
N ILE A 46 23.43 12.94 7.92
CA ILE A 46 23.92 12.04 6.87
C ILE A 46 24.87 10.95 7.38
N ILE A 47 25.23 10.98 8.68
CA ILE A 47 26.17 10.04 9.29
C ILE A 47 25.38 8.86 9.87
N PRO A 48 25.65 7.61 9.44
CA PRO A 48 25.02 6.42 10.01
C PRO A 48 25.23 6.32 11.52
N ASP A 49 24.14 6.19 12.25
CA ASP A 49 24.10 5.97 13.71
C ASP A 49 23.03 4.93 14.05
N GLU A 50 23.47 3.75 14.50
CA GLU A 50 22.60 2.63 14.85
C GLU A 50 21.68 2.93 16.04
N GLY A 51 22.17 3.67 17.04
CA GLY A 51 21.38 4.08 18.19
C GLY A 51 20.24 5.02 17.77
N ARG A 52 20.53 5.91 16.81
CA ARG A 52 19.54 6.83 16.25
C ARG A 52 18.48 6.12 15.42
N LYS A 53 18.93 5.24 14.54
CA LYS A 53 18.08 4.43 13.69
C LYS A 53 17.02 3.66 14.49
N ARG A 54 17.41 3.11 15.64
CA ARG A 54 16.55 2.29 16.51
C ARG A 54 15.28 2.98 17.00
N TRP A 55 15.30 4.30 17.20
CA TRP A 55 14.11 5.05 17.61
C TRP A 55 13.40 5.76 16.44
N GLN A 56 14.13 6.12 15.38
CA GLN A 56 13.57 6.79 14.20
C GLN A 56 12.59 5.90 13.44
N VAL A 57 12.92 4.61 13.33
CA VAL A 57 12.14 3.64 12.57
C VAL A 57 10.74 3.41 13.21
N PRO A 58 10.62 3.08 14.52
CA PRO A 58 9.31 2.98 15.17
C PRO A 58 8.51 4.29 15.16
N LEU A 59 9.18 5.45 15.35
CA LEU A 59 8.57 6.77 15.28
C LEU A 59 7.85 6.99 13.94
N ILE A 60 8.54 6.74 12.83
CA ILE A 60 7.95 6.86 11.49
C ILE A 60 6.77 5.90 11.34
N GLY A 61 6.89 4.66 11.81
CA GLY A 61 5.82 3.67 11.74
C GLY A 61 4.53 4.12 12.44
N VAL A 62 4.64 4.65 13.66
CA VAL A 62 3.47 5.18 14.41
C VAL A 62 2.87 6.40 13.70
N PHE A 63 3.70 7.29 13.17
CA PHE A 63 3.22 8.49 12.48
C PHE A 63 2.53 8.14 11.17
N GLN A 64 3.03 7.14 10.44
CA GLN A 64 2.33 6.61 9.27
C GLN A 64 0.96 6.04 9.64
N ARG A 65 0.84 5.25 10.74
CA ARG A 65 -0.46 4.74 11.19
C ARG A 65 -1.48 5.86 11.39
N VAL A 66 -1.08 6.98 11.98
CA VAL A 66 -1.98 8.13 12.17
C VAL A 66 -2.24 8.87 10.86
N ALA A 67 -1.22 9.06 10.03
CA ALA A 67 -1.36 9.82 8.78
C ALA A 67 -2.31 9.17 7.77
N PHE A 68 -2.44 7.84 7.84
CA PHE A 68 -3.24 7.02 6.94
C PHE A 68 -4.41 6.31 7.64
N ALA A 69 -4.81 6.76 8.83
CA ALA A 69 -5.91 6.13 9.57
C ALA A 69 -7.28 6.19 8.86
N ASP A 70 -7.42 7.08 7.86
CA ASP A 70 -8.64 7.27 7.06
C ASP A 70 -8.29 7.44 5.56
N ALA A 71 -7.40 6.58 5.06
CA ALA A 71 -6.79 6.71 3.73
C ALA A 71 -7.81 6.82 2.57
N ASP A 72 -8.98 6.19 2.71
CA ASP A 72 -10.07 6.22 1.73
C ASP A 72 -10.67 7.62 1.56
N HIS A 73 -10.78 8.39 2.65
CA HIS A 73 -11.28 9.78 2.61
C HIS A 73 -10.16 10.81 2.43
N GLY A 74 -8.91 10.36 2.46
CA GLY A 74 -7.72 11.16 2.24
C GLY A 74 -6.75 11.12 3.41
N VAL A 75 -5.52 11.50 3.13
CA VAL A 75 -4.40 11.34 4.04
C VAL A 75 -4.07 12.65 4.76
N VAL A 76 -3.53 12.56 5.97
CA VAL A 76 -2.97 13.72 6.69
C VAL A 76 -1.65 14.09 6.03
N SER A 77 -1.75 14.93 5.01
CA SER A 77 -0.71 15.14 4.00
C SER A 77 0.63 15.63 4.56
N ASP A 78 0.60 16.53 5.55
CA ASP A 78 1.80 17.05 6.20
C ASP A 78 2.60 15.93 6.90
N ILE A 79 1.92 15.09 7.69
CA ILE A 79 2.55 13.97 8.41
C ILE A 79 2.98 12.87 7.43
N ALA A 80 2.14 12.54 6.44
CA ALA A 80 2.48 11.55 5.42
C ALA A 80 3.72 11.93 4.61
N ASN A 81 3.84 13.22 4.24
CA ASN A 81 4.99 13.77 3.52
C ASN A 81 6.24 13.78 4.40
N TRP A 82 6.10 14.11 5.67
CA TRP A 82 7.21 14.01 6.61
C TRP A 82 7.71 12.56 6.70
N CYS A 83 6.81 11.58 6.90
CA CYS A 83 7.16 10.17 6.98
C CYS A 83 7.91 9.68 5.73
N LEU A 84 7.41 10.02 4.54
CA LEU A 84 8.05 9.64 3.28
C LEU A 84 9.46 10.23 3.16
N ARG A 85 9.63 11.53 3.45
CA ARG A 85 10.95 12.19 3.43
C ARG A 85 11.91 11.51 4.40
N GLN A 86 11.49 11.26 5.64
CA GLN A 86 12.33 10.62 6.64
C GLN A 86 12.72 9.20 6.23
N SER A 87 11.77 8.39 5.72
CA SER A 87 12.06 7.03 5.26
C SER A 87 13.06 7.00 4.09
N LEU A 88 12.94 7.94 3.15
CA LEU A 88 13.89 8.06 2.02
C LEU A 88 15.28 8.48 2.50
N THR A 89 15.36 9.41 3.45
CA THR A 89 16.65 9.79 4.06
C THR A 89 17.30 8.58 4.75
N LEU A 90 16.54 7.82 5.54
CA LEU A 90 17.07 6.60 6.17
C LEU A 90 17.51 5.57 5.14
N LEU A 91 16.75 5.37 4.06
CA LEU A 91 17.15 4.45 2.99
C LEU A 91 18.47 4.89 2.32
N HIS A 92 18.70 6.19 2.18
CA HIS A 92 19.95 6.72 1.62
C HIS A 92 21.15 6.52 2.56
N ILE A 93 20.95 6.67 3.88
CA ILE A 93 21.99 6.51 4.90
C ILE A 93 22.33 5.03 5.12
N TYR A 94 21.33 4.15 5.04
CA TYR A 94 21.44 2.71 5.30
C TYR A 94 21.07 1.88 4.06
N PRO A 95 21.80 2.00 2.92
CA PRO A 95 21.40 1.40 1.64
C PRO A 95 21.62 -0.12 1.59
N ALA A 96 22.60 -0.62 2.33
CA ALA A 96 23.04 -2.02 2.33
C ALA A 96 22.64 -2.78 3.60
N ASP A 97 21.84 -2.13 4.45
CA ASP A 97 21.58 -2.64 5.78
C ASP A 97 20.48 -3.70 5.74
N ALA A 98 20.95 -4.88 5.36
CA ALA A 98 20.28 -6.15 5.42
C ALA A 98 19.78 -6.47 6.85
N ASP A 99 20.41 -5.96 7.91
CA ASP A 99 20.02 -6.25 9.30
C ASP A 99 18.76 -5.48 9.76
N LEU A 100 18.34 -4.45 9.01
CA LEU A 100 17.00 -3.86 9.11
C LEU A 100 15.90 -4.80 8.59
N LEU A 101 16.26 -5.93 7.98
CA LEU A 101 15.33 -6.96 7.53
C LEU A 101 14.99 -7.97 8.62
N SER A 102 15.51 -7.80 9.84
CA SER A 102 15.13 -8.64 10.98
C SER A 102 13.70 -8.31 11.49
N ARG A 103 12.79 -9.21 11.14
CA ARG A 103 11.45 -9.51 11.71
C ARG A 103 10.38 -8.41 11.80
N LYS A 104 10.68 -7.09 11.73
CA LYS A 104 9.66 -6.03 11.94
C LYS A 104 9.76 -4.73 11.11
N SER A 105 10.79 -4.48 10.29
CA SER A 105 10.88 -3.17 9.62
C SER A 105 11.75 -3.10 8.34
N THR A 106 11.19 -3.46 7.19
CA THR A 106 11.74 -3.06 5.90
C THR A 106 11.50 -1.56 5.67
N LEU A 107 12.53 -0.70 5.65
CA LEU A 107 12.39 0.69 5.16
C LEU A 107 11.68 0.75 3.79
N PRO A 108 11.96 -0.17 2.84
CA PRO A 108 11.19 -0.25 1.59
C PRO A 108 9.70 -0.55 1.81
N LEU A 109 9.32 -1.31 2.84
CA LEU A 109 7.91 -1.53 3.20
C LEU A 109 7.27 -0.22 3.66
N PHE A 110 7.92 0.56 4.53
CA PHE A 110 7.36 1.85 4.95
C PHE A 110 7.18 2.82 3.79
N ILE A 111 8.11 2.84 2.83
CA ILE A 111 8.00 3.70 1.65
C ILE A 111 6.88 3.16 0.73
N GLY A 112 6.89 1.87 0.44
CA GLY A 112 5.90 1.21 -0.41
C GLY A 112 4.47 1.37 0.13
N ARG A 113 4.29 1.14 1.44
CA ARG A 113 3.04 1.35 2.17
C ARG A 113 2.59 2.81 2.14
N ASN A 114 3.51 3.77 2.30
CA ASN A 114 3.19 5.19 2.19
C ASN A 114 2.59 5.53 0.83
N TRP A 115 3.18 5.01 -0.25
CA TRP A 115 2.65 5.17 -1.60
C TRP A 115 1.32 4.44 -1.80
N LEU A 116 1.21 3.18 -1.40
CA LEU A 116 -0.03 2.40 -1.50
C LEU A 116 -1.20 3.10 -0.79
N LEU A 117 -0.97 3.62 0.42
CA LEU A 117 -2.00 4.29 1.21
C LEU A 117 -2.39 5.66 0.64
N ARG A 118 -1.49 6.35 -0.07
CA ARG A 118 -1.83 7.58 -0.81
C ARG A 118 -2.77 7.32 -1.98
N ALA A 119 -2.68 6.15 -2.61
CA ALA A 119 -3.52 5.81 -3.75
C ALA A 119 -4.97 5.50 -3.35
N GLN A 120 -5.24 5.20 -2.07
CA GLN A 120 -6.54 4.69 -1.62
C GLN A 120 -7.71 5.62 -1.94
N LYS A 121 -7.52 6.94 -1.80
CA LYS A 121 -8.56 7.90 -2.16
C LYS A 121 -8.94 7.82 -3.65
N SER A 122 -7.95 7.83 -4.55
CA SER A 122 -8.19 7.73 -6.00
C SER A 122 -8.80 6.35 -6.34
N LEU A 123 -8.35 5.27 -5.70
CA LEU A 123 -8.94 3.93 -5.86
C LEU A 123 -10.40 3.86 -5.37
N ALA A 124 -10.70 4.50 -4.24
CA ALA A 124 -12.05 4.58 -3.70
C ALA A 124 -12.99 5.37 -4.63
N ASN A 125 -12.51 6.48 -5.21
CA ASN A 125 -13.25 7.23 -6.23
C ASN A 125 -13.55 6.38 -7.47
N ILE A 126 -12.53 5.68 -8.00
CA ILE A 126 -12.68 4.76 -9.13
C ILE A 126 -13.75 3.70 -8.84
N HIS A 127 -13.67 3.05 -7.68
CA HIS A 127 -14.67 2.05 -7.29
C HIS A 127 -16.08 2.63 -7.14
N GLN A 128 -16.23 3.88 -6.69
CA GLN A 128 -17.53 4.55 -6.61
C GLN A 128 -18.10 4.90 -7.99
N ASP A 129 -17.24 5.36 -8.91
CA ASP A 129 -17.63 5.69 -10.29
C ASP A 129 -17.98 4.43 -11.09
N GLU A 130 -17.26 3.32 -10.89
CA GLU A 130 -17.55 2.04 -11.53
C GLU A 130 -18.84 1.40 -10.99
N ARG A 131 -19.12 1.58 -9.69
CA ARG A 131 -20.38 1.10 -9.07
C ARG A 131 -21.57 1.96 -9.42
N SER A 132 -21.37 3.23 -9.78
CA SER A 132 -22.44 4.12 -10.19
C SER A 132 -23.02 3.60 -11.51
N PRO A 133 -24.22 2.98 -11.50
CA PRO A 133 -24.76 2.43 -12.72
C PRO A 133 -25.00 3.60 -13.67
N SER A 134 -24.36 3.59 -14.83
CA SER A 134 -24.84 4.35 -15.98
C SER A 134 -26.22 3.81 -16.33
N SER A 135 -27.22 4.36 -15.64
CA SER A 135 -28.65 4.18 -15.86
C SER A 135 -28.99 4.79 -17.21
N SER A 136 -28.74 4.02 -18.27
CA SER A 136 -29.15 4.32 -19.64
C SER A 136 -29.21 3.03 -20.43
N GLY A 137 -30.15 2.13 -20.09
CA GLY A 137 -30.41 0.95 -20.94
C GLY A 137 -31.04 -0.28 -20.29
N ALA A 138 -31.63 -0.20 -19.11
CA ALA A 138 -32.45 -1.29 -18.59
C ALA A 138 -33.81 -1.33 -19.30
N SER A 139 -33.85 -1.91 -20.50
CA SER A 139 -35.09 -2.46 -21.07
C SER A 139 -34.79 -3.39 -22.25
N SER A 140 -34.44 -4.65 -21.97
CA SER A 140 -35.06 -5.84 -22.59
C SER A 140 -34.26 -7.10 -22.23
N SER A 141 -34.85 -7.93 -21.36
CA SER A 141 -34.44 -9.30 -21.04
C SER A 141 -34.75 -10.25 -22.22
N LEU A 142 -34.12 -10.02 -23.36
CA LEU A 142 -34.11 -10.95 -24.49
C LEU A 142 -32.72 -11.61 -24.55
N PRO A 143 -32.62 -12.92 -24.83
CA PRO A 143 -31.33 -13.55 -25.08
C PRO A 143 -30.68 -12.85 -26.28
N LEU A 144 -29.54 -12.22 -26.02
CA LEU A 144 -28.78 -11.50 -27.04
C LEU A 144 -28.17 -12.51 -28.03
N SER A 145 -28.03 -12.11 -29.29
CA SER A 145 -27.22 -12.88 -30.22
C SER A 145 -25.75 -12.83 -29.78
N PRO A 146 -24.94 -13.89 -30.00
CA PRO A 146 -23.49 -13.84 -29.76
C PRO A 146 -22.79 -12.65 -30.44
N VAL A 147 -23.36 -12.15 -31.55
CA VAL A 147 -22.88 -10.95 -32.24
C VAL A 147 -23.17 -9.68 -31.44
N ASP A 148 -24.34 -9.59 -30.81
CA ASP A 148 -24.71 -8.43 -29.99
C ASP A 148 -23.94 -8.44 -28.66
N GLU A 149 -23.70 -9.62 -28.07
CA GLU A 149 -22.81 -9.79 -26.92
C GLU A 149 -21.39 -9.33 -27.23
N ASN A 150 -20.81 -9.77 -28.35
CA ASN A 150 -19.48 -9.31 -28.78
C ASN A 150 -19.42 -7.80 -29.02
N ARG A 151 -20.48 -7.19 -29.56
CA ARG A 151 -20.54 -5.73 -29.77
C ARG A 151 -20.65 -4.97 -28.46
N LEU A 152 -21.41 -5.50 -27.49
CA LEU A 152 -21.52 -4.92 -26.15
C LEU A 152 -20.19 -5.06 -25.40
N ALA A 153 -19.53 -6.21 -25.47
CA ALA A 153 -18.21 -6.42 -24.88
C ALA A 153 -17.16 -5.49 -25.50
N ALA A 154 -17.18 -5.31 -26.82
CA ALA A 154 -16.27 -4.37 -27.50
C ALA A 154 -16.52 -2.91 -27.09
N ARG A 155 -17.78 -2.49 -26.92
CA ARG A 155 -18.13 -1.15 -26.42
C ARG A 155 -17.68 -0.96 -24.98
N ALA A 156 -17.95 -1.94 -24.11
CA ALA A 156 -17.50 -1.91 -22.73
C ALA A 156 -15.97 -1.86 -22.62
N ALA A 157 -15.25 -2.56 -23.50
CA ALA A 157 -13.79 -2.49 -23.57
C ALA A 157 -13.28 -1.10 -23.98
N ILE A 158 -13.93 -0.45 -24.95
CA ILE A 158 -13.59 0.93 -25.35
C ILE A 158 -13.88 1.91 -24.21
N GLU A 159 -15.05 1.82 -23.57
CA GLU A 159 -15.40 2.67 -22.43
C GLU A 159 -14.45 2.47 -21.25
N ALA A 160 -14.02 1.23 -21.00
CA ALA A 160 -13.02 0.93 -19.99
C ALA A 160 -11.66 1.55 -20.36
N GLU A 161 -11.23 1.45 -21.62
CA GLU A 161 -10.00 2.10 -22.09
C GLU A 161 -10.07 3.64 -21.95
N ASP A 162 -11.20 4.26 -22.27
CA ASP A 162 -11.41 5.71 -22.11
C ASP A 162 -11.32 6.16 -20.64
N ARG A 163 -11.89 5.37 -19.71
CA ARG A 163 -11.81 5.65 -18.26
C ARG A 163 -10.39 5.64 -17.73
N LEU A 164 -9.49 4.86 -18.31
CA LEU A 164 -8.07 4.87 -17.92
C LEU A 164 -7.43 6.25 -18.12
N HIS A 165 -8.02 7.15 -18.90
CA HIS A 165 -7.53 8.52 -19.06
C HIS A 165 -8.15 9.52 -18.07
N ALA A 166 -9.06 9.08 -17.21
CA ALA A 166 -9.63 9.92 -16.15
C ALA A 166 -8.59 10.26 -15.07
N ALA A 167 -8.84 11.37 -14.37
CA ALA A 167 -7.90 11.94 -13.41
C ALA A 167 -7.50 10.94 -12.31
N ASP A 168 -8.47 10.24 -11.71
CA ASP A 168 -8.20 9.28 -10.63
C ASP A 168 -7.38 8.07 -11.12
N TYR A 169 -7.60 7.56 -12.34
CA TYR A 169 -6.79 6.48 -12.91
C TYR A 169 -5.35 6.91 -13.22
N VAL A 170 -5.16 8.14 -13.68
CA VAL A 170 -3.82 8.72 -13.91
C VAL A 170 -3.09 8.90 -12.58
N GLU A 171 -3.75 9.48 -11.58
CA GLU A 171 -3.18 9.70 -10.25
C GLU A 171 -2.85 8.37 -9.56
N ALA A 172 -3.80 7.43 -9.52
CA ALA A 172 -3.61 6.12 -8.92
C ALA A 172 -2.41 5.39 -9.53
N ARG A 173 -2.28 5.35 -10.87
CA ARG A 173 -1.11 4.74 -11.52
C ARG A 173 0.20 5.41 -11.13
N GLY A 174 0.24 6.75 -11.14
CA GLY A 174 1.44 7.51 -10.80
C GLY A 174 1.92 7.22 -9.36
N ILE A 175 0.98 6.98 -8.44
CA ILE A 175 1.26 6.67 -7.04
C ILE A 175 1.56 5.17 -6.83
N LEU A 176 0.87 4.27 -7.54
CA LEU A 176 1.02 2.83 -7.37
C LEU A 176 2.31 2.28 -7.99
N LEU A 177 2.86 2.94 -9.00
CA LEU A 177 4.15 2.54 -9.58
C LEU A 177 5.27 2.49 -8.53
N PRO A 178 5.60 3.58 -7.79
CA PRO A 178 6.58 3.49 -6.73
C PRO A 178 6.15 2.56 -5.58
N ALA A 179 4.85 2.42 -5.30
CA ALA A 179 4.38 1.47 -4.28
C ALA A 179 4.82 0.03 -4.61
N THR A 180 4.53 -0.44 -5.82
CA THR A 180 4.90 -1.78 -6.27
C THR A 180 6.42 -2.00 -6.33
N GLU A 181 7.19 -1.00 -6.75
CA GLU A 181 8.65 -1.09 -6.79
C GLU A 181 9.26 -1.25 -5.38
N TYR A 182 8.85 -0.42 -4.42
CA TYR A 182 9.38 -0.49 -3.05
C TYR A 182 8.89 -1.73 -2.29
N LEU A 183 7.64 -2.15 -2.48
CA LEU A 183 7.11 -3.39 -1.88
C LEU A 183 7.79 -4.63 -2.46
N LYS A 184 8.05 -4.67 -3.77
CA LYS A 184 8.83 -5.75 -4.37
C LYS A 184 10.24 -5.83 -3.78
N ARG A 185 10.93 -4.69 -3.65
CA ARG A 185 12.24 -4.65 -2.99
C ARG A 185 12.16 -5.12 -1.53
N ALA A 186 11.09 -4.78 -0.81
CA ALA A 186 10.86 -5.27 0.54
C ALA A 186 10.72 -6.80 0.58
N VAL A 187 9.96 -7.38 -0.36
CA VAL A 187 9.78 -8.83 -0.49
C VAL A 187 11.10 -9.52 -0.84
N ASP A 188 11.82 -9.04 -1.85
CA ASP A 188 13.09 -9.62 -2.28
C ASP A 188 14.12 -9.60 -1.15
N ALA A 189 14.17 -8.50 -0.41
CA ALA A 189 15.02 -8.35 0.77
C ALA A 189 14.59 -9.29 1.91
N ALA A 190 13.30 -9.36 2.25
CA ALA A 190 12.81 -10.27 3.29
C ALA A 190 13.06 -11.75 2.92
N ARG A 191 12.93 -12.10 1.64
CA ARG A 191 13.23 -13.44 1.12
C ARG A 191 14.70 -13.79 1.27
N ALA A 192 15.60 -12.88 0.92
CA ALA A 192 17.06 -13.09 1.05
C ALA A 192 17.51 -13.34 2.51
N HIS A 193 16.74 -12.88 3.50
CA HIS A 193 17.08 -12.96 4.92
C HIS A 193 16.21 -13.96 5.71
N GLY A 194 15.30 -14.68 5.03
CA GLY A 194 14.41 -15.64 5.67
C GLY A 194 13.41 -15.00 6.64
N THR A 195 13.07 -13.73 6.45
CA THR A 195 12.14 -12.96 7.29
C THR A 195 10.84 -12.59 6.58
N LEU A 196 10.54 -13.33 5.53
CA LEU A 196 9.30 -13.17 4.77
C LEU A 196 8.09 -13.38 5.70
N SER A 197 7.10 -12.52 5.56
CA SER A 197 5.86 -12.60 6.32
C SER A 197 4.68 -12.53 5.37
N GLY A 198 3.60 -13.25 5.71
CA GLY A 198 2.40 -13.25 4.88
C GLY A 198 1.75 -11.87 4.78
N ALA A 199 1.86 -11.04 5.83
CA ALA A 199 1.39 -9.65 5.81
C ALA A 199 2.11 -8.80 4.74
N LEU A 200 3.44 -8.95 4.63
CA LEU A 200 4.21 -8.25 3.60
C LEU A 200 3.82 -8.72 2.18
N LEU A 201 3.66 -10.03 2.00
CA LEU A 201 3.26 -10.61 0.72
C LEU A 201 1.85 -10.17 0.32
N ALA A 202 0.89 -10.16 1.25
CA ALA A 202 -0.47 -9.69 1.01
C ALA A 202 -0.50 -8.19 0.65
N GLU A 203 0.26 -7.35 1.35
CA GLU A 203 0.34 -5.92 1.05
C GLU A 203 1.01 -5.66 -0.31
N ALA A 204 2.06 -6.42 -0.65
CA ALA A 204 2.66 -6.38 -1.98
C ALA A 204 1.65 -6.82 -3.06
N ALA A 205 0.91 -7.90 -2.83
CA ALA A 205 -0.12 -8.38 -3.73
C ALA A 205 -1.21 -7.34 -3.97
N GLU A 206 -1.71 -6.69 -2.92
CA GLU A 206 -2.72 -5.62 -3.03
C GLU A 206 -2.23 -4.45 -3.89
N ALA A 207 -0.96 -4.04 -3.74
CA ALA A 207 -0.40 -2.99 -4.59
C ALA A 207 -0.33 -3.41 -6.06
N PHE A 208 0.08 -4.64 -6.35
CA PHE A 208 0.13 -5.17 -7.71
C PHE A 208 -1.26 -5.37 -8.32
N MET A 209 -2.24 -5.86 -7.55
CA MET A 209 -3.65 -5.94 -7.97
C MET A 209 -4.20 -4.56 -8.30
N SER A 210 -3.99 -3.60 -7.39
CA SER A 210 -4.45 -2.22 -7.58
C SER A 210 -3.84 -1.61 -8.84
N LEU A 211 -2.53 -1.77 -9.05
CA LEU A 211 -1.86 -1.28 -10.26
C LEU A 211 -2.39 -1.97 -11.53
N GLY A 212 -2.67 -3.27 -11.46
CA GLY A 212 -3.31 -4.03 -12.54
C GLY A 212 -4.70 -3.48 -12.90
N ASN A 213 -5.54 -3.19 -11.90
CA ASN A 213 -6.89 -2.66 -12.08
C ASN A 213 -6.90 -1.28 -12.77
N VAL A 214 -5.91 -0.43 -12.47
CA VAL A 214 -5.81 0.91 -13.08
C VAL A 214 -4.97 0.92 -14.36
N SER A 215 -4.50 -0.23 -14.84
CA SER A 215 -3.68 -0.38 -16.04
C SER A 215 -4.48 -0.91 -17.22
N SER A 216 -4.01 -0.64 -18.44
CA SER A 216 -4.63 -1.16 -19.66
C SER A 216 -4.61 -2.69 -19.70
N ALA A 217 -5.62 -3.31 -20.31
CA ALA A 217 -5.69 -4.77 -20.52
C ALA A 217 -4.47 -5.37 -21.24
N ARG A 218 -3.71 -4.55 -21.99
CA ARG A 218 -2.49 -4.97 -22.68
C ARG A 218 -1.26 -5.06 -21.78
N ALA A 219 -1.31 -4.45 -20.60
CA ALA A 219 -0.16 -4.28 -19.72
C ALA A 219 -0.42 -4.74 -18.27
N ASN A 220 -1.65 -5.09 -17.92
CA ASN A 220 -2.03 -5.43 -16.54
C ASN A 220 -1.70 -6.88 -16.14
N GLN A 221 -1.58 -7.79 -17.11
CA GLN A 221 -1.38 -9.22 -16.86
C GLN A 221 -0.15 -9.54 -15.99
N PRO A 222 1.05 -8.93 -16.21
CA PRO A 222 2.20 -9.18 -15.36
C PRO A 222 1.98 -8.77 -13.89
N TYR A 223 1.18 -7.71 -13.66
CA TYR A 223 0.87 -7.25 -12.29
C TYR A 223 -0.05 -8.24 -11.58
N PHE A 224 -1.10 -8.71 -12.24
CA PHE A 224 -1.99 -9.72 -11.67
C PHE A 224 -1.30 -11.05 -11.40
N HIS A 225 -0.43 -11.48 -12.33
CA HIS A 225 0.37 -12.69 -12.14
C HIS A 225 1.23 -12.59 -10.88
N LEU A 226 1.98 -11.49 -10.72
CA LEU A 226 2.85 -11.31 -9.56
C LEU A 226 2.06 -11.20 -8.25
N ALA A 227 0.88 -10.57 -8.27
CA ALA A 227 -0.01 -10.57 -7.12
C ALA A 227 -0.45 -11.99 -6.72
N LEU A 228 -0.87 -12.82 -7.68
CA LEU A 228 -1.26 -14.21 -7.41
C LEU A 228 -0.09 -15.04 -6.88
N VAL A 229 1.11 -14.84 -7.39
CA VAL A 229 2.34 -15.47 -6.85
C VAL A 229 2.52 -15.12 -5.37
N TYR A 230 2.41 -13.85 -5.00
CA TYR A 230 2.54 -13.44 -3.59
C TYR A 230 1.39 -13.95 -2.72
N LEU A 231 0.16 -13.99 -3.21
CA LEU A 231 -0.98 -14.54 -2.45
C LEU A 231 -0.82 -16.04 -2.19
N ARG A 232 -0.37 -16.82 -3.18
CA ARG A 232 -0.05 -18.25 -3.01
C ARG A 232 1.03 -18.43 -1.95
N GLU A 233 2.16 -17.74 -2.10
CA GLU A 233 3.28 -17.79 -1.15
C GLU A 233 2.83 -17.37 0.26
N ALA A 234 1.94 -16.38 0.39
CA ALA A 234 1.38 -15.97 1.68
C ALA A 234 0.47 -17.04 2.31
N SER A 235 -0.33 -17.74 1.49
CA SER A 235 -1.24 -18.79 1.94
C SER A 235 -0.53 -20.07 2.41
N GLU A 236 0.70 -20.30 1.94
CA GLU A 236 1.54 -21.43 2.34
C GLU A 236 2.24 -21.20 3.69
N LEU A 237 2.25 -19.96 4.21
CA LEU A 237 2.86 -19.66 5.50
C LEU A 237 1.95 -20.10 6.67
N PRO A 238 2.44 -20.95 7.59
CA PRO A 238 1.61 -21.60 8.61
C PRO A 238 1.02 -20.64 9.65
N ASP A 239 1.66 -19.50 9.88
CA ASP A 239 1.25 -18.50 10.89
C ASP A 239 0.49 -17.31 10.29
N TYR A 240 0.02 -17.43 9.04
CA TYR A 240 -0.66 -16.35 8.36
C TYR A 240 -1.97 -16.81 7.72
N THR A 241 -3.00 -15.98 7.85
CA THR A 241 -4.29 -16.18 7.19
C THR A 241 -4.56 -14.96 6.33
N LEU A 242 -4.85 -15.21 5.05
CA LEU A 242 -5.20 -14.15 4.13
C LEU A 242 -6.51 -13.46 4.57
N PRO A 243 -6.59 -12.12 4.43
CA PRO A 243 -7.85 -11.40 4.48
C PRO A 243 -8.88 -12.03 3.53
N ALA A 244 -10.15 -12.02 3.93
CA ALA A 244 -11.22 -12.71 3.19
C ALA A 244 -11.31 -12.31 1.71
N HIS A 245 -11.14 -11.01 1.40
CA HIS A 245 -11.17 -10.53 0.01
C HIS A 245 -9.99 -11.04 -0.83
N LEU A 246 -8.80 -11.15 -0.24
CA LEU A 246 -7.62 -11.69 -0.93
C LEU A 246 -7.69 -13.21 -1.09
N HIS A 247 -8.27 -13.89 -0.11
CA HIS A 247 -8.53 -15.31 -0.21
C HIS A 247 -9.52 -15.62 -1.34
N GLN A 248 -10.64 -14.91 -1.40
CA GLN A 248 -11.62 -15.03 -2.48
C GLN A 248 -11.00 -14.76 -3.85
N TYR A 249 -10.18 -13.71 -3.96
CA TYR A 249 -9.48 -13.39 -5.20
C TYR A 249 -8.52 -14.53 -5.63
N LEU A 250 -7.79 -15.11 -4.69
CA LEU A 250 -6.89 -16.23 -4.97
C LEU A 250 -7.66 -17.49 -5.42
N GLU A 251 -8.81 -17.78 -4.83
CA GLU A 251 -9.65 -18.92 -5.23
C GLU A 251 -10.22 -18.74 -6.64
N GLU A 252 -10.64 -17.51 -7.00
CA GLU A 252 -11.25 -17.20 -8.30
C GLU A 252 -10.22 -17.19 -9.43
N PHE A 253 -9.09 -16.51 -9.24
CA PHE A 253 -8.11 -16.27 -10.32
C PHE A 253 -6.87 -17.16 -10.24
N GLY A 254 -6.58 -17.77 -9.10
CA GLY A 254 -5.45 -18.67 -8.91
C GLY A 254 -5.42 -19.85 -9.89
N PRO A 255 -6.53 -20.56 -10.15
CA PRO A 255 -6.55 -21.66 -11.12
C PRO A 255 -6.32 -21.19 -12.56
N LEU A 256 -6.79 -20.00 -12.92
CA LEU A 256 -6.74 -19.46 -14.29
C LEU A 256 -5.32 -19.05 -14.69
N ASP A 257 -4.56 -18.51 -13.74
CA ASP A 257 -3.17 -18.11 -13.93
C ASP A 257 -2.23 -19.31 -14.09
N ALA A 258 -2.50 -20.43 -13.41
CA ALA A 258 -1.71 -21.66 -13.54
C ALA A 258 -1.84 -22.34 -14.93
N LEU A 259 -2.89 -22.02 -15.70
CA LEU A 259 -3.11 -22.53 -17.05
C LEU A 259 -2.42 -21.71 -18.16
N GLN A 260 -1.79 -20.58 -17.79
CA GLN A 260 -1.07 -19.70 -18.71
C GLN A 260 0.46 -19.91 -18.71
N LEU A 261 0.95 -20.86 -17.88
CA LEU A 261 2.34 -21.33 -17.82
C LEU A 261 2.48 -22.70 -18.51
#